data_AF-A0A4W4HR81-F1
#
_entry.id   AF-A0A4W4HR81-F1
#
_cell.length_a   1.000
_cell.length_b   1.000
_cell.length_c   1.000
_cell.angle_alpha   90.00
_cell.angle_beta   90.00
_cell.angle_gamma   90.00
#
_symmetry.space_group_name_H-M   'P 1'
#
loop_
_entity.id
_entity.type
_entity.pdbx_description
1 polymer ?
#
loop_
_entity_poly.entity_id
_entity_poly.type
_entity_poly.pdbx_seq_one_letter_code
_entity_poly.pdbx_strand_id
1 'polypeptide(L)'
;MTARMAKTQPVISSRVIKDSLKSVSTMTIRRHLCEANLLARSPHKVPLLKKRHVLKRLQFAREHMDWPKEKWRNILWTDEMCPMHGNKNYYKDSELYSCF
;
A
#
# COMPACT_ATOMS: atom_id res chain seq x y z
N MET A 1 8.28 25.11 1.25
CA MET A 1 7.08 24.97 0.37
C MET A 1 7.02 23.59 -0.26
N THR A 2 8.07 23.15 -0.96
CA THR A 2 8.22 21.81 -1.58
C THR A 2 7.93 20.63 -0.64
N ALA A 3 8.56 20.59 0.55
CA ALA A 3 8.35 19.52 1.52
C ALA A 3 6.93 19.51 2.12
N ARG A 4 6.25 20.68 2.21
CA ARG A 4 4.86 20.74 2.67
C ARG A 4 3.92 20.14 1.61
N MET A 5 4.14 20.46 0.33
CA MET A 5 3.37 19.91 -0.80
C MET A 5 3.50 18.39 -0.90
N ALA A 6 4.72 17.87 -0.74
CA ALA A 6 4.97 16.43 -0.73
C ALA A 6 4.35 15.71 0.49
N LYS A 7 4.21 16.38 1.63
CA LYS A 7 3.52 15.82 2.81
C LYS A 7 2.00 15.79 2.66
N THR A 8 1.40 16.83 2.07
CA THR A 8 -0.05 16.86 1.82
C THR A 8 -0.49 15.92 0.71
N GLN A 9 0.39 15.64 -0.26
CA GLN A 9 0.12 14.74 -1.38
C GLN A 9 1.33 13.80 -1.60
N PRO A 10 1.37 12.64 -0.94
CA PRO A 10 2.57 11.77 -0.93
C PRO A 10 2.93 11.15 -2.29
N VAL A 11 2.04 11.24 -3.28
CA VAL A 11 2.24 10.74 -4.65
C VAL A 11 2.71 11.83 -5.63
N ILE A 12 2.89 13.07 -5.16
CA ILE A 12 3.26 14.19 -6.04
C ILE A 12 4.73 14.07 -6.49
N SER A 13 4.96 14.15 -7.80
CA SER A 13 6.31 14.05 -8.35
C SER A 13 7.06 15.38 -8.29
N SER A 14 8.41 15.33 -8.28
CA SER A 14 9.25 16.54 -8.36
C SER A 14 9.01 17.39 -9.61
N ARG A 15 8.48 16.79 -10.70
CA ARG A 15 8.07 17.52 -11.92
C ARG A 15 6.82 18.35 -11.67
N VAL A 16 5.80 17.76 -11.04
CA VAL A 16 4.56 18.47 -10.68
C VAL A 16 4.83 19.57 -9.66
N ILE A 17 5.72 19.32 -8.69
CA ILE A 17 6.16 20.36 -7.75
C ILE A 17 6.88 21.50 -8.51
N LYS A 18 7.70 21.18 -9.52
CA LYS A 18 8.36 22.21 -10.36
C LYS A 18 7.35 23.10 -11.07
N ASP A 19 6.28 22.53 -11.62
CA ASP A 19 5.27 23.31 -12.36
C ASP A 19 4.55 24.33 -11.45
N SER A 20 4.44 24.03 -10.15
CA SER A 20 3.93 24.97 -9.14
C SER A 20 4.95 26.03 -8.69
N LEU A 21 6.24 25.80 -8.95
CA LEU A 21 7.37 26.63 -8.54
C LEU A 21 8.12 27.11 -9.78
N LYS A 22 7.60 28.16 -10.42
CA LYS A 22 7.97 28.71 -11.76
C LYS A 22 9.46 28.95 -12.05
N SER A 23 10.37 28.84 -11.06
CA SER A 23 11.80 29.15 -11.22
C SER A 23 12.74 28.18 -10.47
N VAL A 24 12.34 26.93 -10.23
CA VAL A 24 13.19 25.95 -9.51
C VAL A 24 13.51 24.75 -10.38
N SER A 25 14.77 24.30 -10.35
CA SER A 25 15.17 23.07 -11.05
C SER A 25 14.60 21.82 -10.34
N THR A 26 14.33 20.76 -11.09
CA THR A 26 13.90 19.47 -10.51
C THR A 26 14.96 18.88 -9.57
N MET A 27 16.25 19.19 -9.80
CA MET A 27 17.36 18.76 -8.96
C MET A 27 17.32 19.41 -7.59
N THR A 28 17.09 20.73 -7.54
CA THR A 28 16.95 21.48 -6.29
C THR A 28 15.78 20.96 -5.47
N ILE A 29 14.65 20.66 -6.13
CA ILE A 29 13.47 20.07 -5.48
C ILE A 29 13.81 18.69 -4.90
N ARG A 30 14.48 17.83 -5.68
CA ARG A 30 14.88 16.50 -5.21
C ARG A 30 15.82 16.56 -4.00
N ARG A 31 16.82 17.45 -4.04
CA ARG A 31 17.75 17.64 -2.91
C ARG A 31 17.02 18.06 -1.64
N HIS A 32 16.16 19.07 -1.72
CA HIS A 32 15.36 19.51 -0.57
C HIS A 32 14.41 18.43 -0.05
N LEU A 33 13.84 17.60 -0.91
CA LEU A 33 13.01 16.46 -0.46
C LEU A 33 13.87 15.42 0.28
N CYS A 34 15.07 15.11 -0.20
CA CYS A 34 16.00 14.22 0.49
C CYS A 34 16.46 14.79 1.84
N GLU A 35 16.80 16.08 1.92
CA GLU A 35 17.13 16.78 3.18
C GLU A 35 15.99 16.70 4.19
N ALA A 36 14.74 16.74 3.71
CA ALA A 36 13.54 16.57 4.53
C ALA A 36 13.17 15.09 4.80
N ASN A 37 14.03 14.14 4.44
CA ASN A 37 13.83 12.70 4.55
C ASN A 37 12.60 12.15 3.79
N LEU A 38 12.20 12.83 2.71
CA LEU A 38 11.10 12.45 1.82
C LEU A 38 11.66 11.77 0.57
N LEU A 39 11.90 10.46 0.71
CA LEU A 39 12.44 9.63 -0.36
C LEU A 39 11.35 9.18 -1.33
N ALA A 40 11.72 9.04 -2.60
CA ALA A 40 10.83 8.48 -3.61
C ALA A 40 10.56 6.98 -3.32
N ARG A 41 9.28 6.61 -3.27
CA ARG A 41 8.82 5.22 -3.10
C ARG A 41 7.74 4.92 -4.12
N SER A 42 7.71 3.69 -4.64
CA SER A 42 6.57 3.23 -5.43
C SER A 42 5.47 2.78 -4.48
N PRO A 43 4.21 3.20 -4.67
CA PRO A 43 3.09 2.63 -3.93
C PRO A 43 2.97 1.14 -4.24
N HIS A 44 2.54 0.35 -3.25
CA HIS A 44 2.27 -1.07 -3.43
C HIS A 44 1.01 -1.25 -4.30
N LYS A 45 1.04 -2.21 -5.22
CA LYS A 45 -0.12 -2.52 -6.08
C LYS A 45 -1.17 -3.24 -5.25
N VAL A 46 -2.19 -2.50 -4.80
CA VAL A 46 -3.32 -3.06 -4.04
C VAL A 46 -4.60 -3.01 -4.87
N PRO A 47 -5.50 -4.01 -4.72
CA PRO A 47 -6.82 -3.94 -5.35
C PRO A 47 -7.61 -2.74 -4.80
N LEU A 48 -8.27 -2.01 -5.69
CA LEU A 48 -9.05 -0.84 -5.32
C LEU A 48 -10.31 -1.26 -4.55
N LEU A 49 -10.39 -0.88 -3.28
CA LEU A 49 -11.54 -1.19 -2.43
C LEU A 49 -12.62 -0.11 -2.58
N LYS A 50 -13.85 -0.54 -2.87
CA LYS A 50 -15.04 0.31 -2.77
C LYS A 50 -15.37 0.58 -1.30
N LYS A 51 -16.00 1.72 -0.98
CA LYS A 51 -16.42 2.08 0.40
C LYS A 51 -17.14 0.95 1.12
N ARG A 52 -18.04 0.24 0.42
CA ARG A 52 -18.77 -0.93 0.96
C ARG A 52 -17.84 -2.07 1.43
N HIS A 53 -16.74 -2.32 0.71
CA HIS A 53 -15.80 -3.39 1.07
C HIS A 53 -14.97 -2.97 2.29
N VAL A 54 -14.58 -1.70 2.37
CA VAL A 54 -13.86 -1.15 3.54
C VAL A 54 -14.69 -1.30 4.80
N LEU A 55 -15.97 -0.93 4.76
CA LEU A 55 -16.87 -1.07 5.91
C LEU A 55 -17.03 -2.53 6.35
N LYS A 56 -17.27 -3.45 5.42
CA LYS A 56 -17.41 -4.87 5.73
C LYS A 56 -16.13 -5.47 6.33
N ARG A 57 -14.96 -5.13 5.78
CA ARG A 57 -13.66 -5.58 6.31
C ARG A 57 -13.42 -5.03 7.72
N LEU A 58 -13.75 -3.75 7.94
CA LEU A 58 -13.61 -3.13 9.27
C LEU A 58 -14.55 -3.76 10.30
N GLN A 59 -15.79 -4.04 9.93
CA GLN A 59 -16.75 -4.72 10.78
C GLN A 59 -16.25 -6.12 11.14
N PHE A 60 -15.83 -6.91 10.15
CA PHE A 60 -15.28 -8.25 10.37
C PHE A 60 -14.09 -8.21 11.34
N ALA A 61 -13.12 -7.32 11.10
CA ALA A 61 -11.94 -7.19 11.97
C ALA A 61 -12.31 -6.82 13.41
N ARG A 62 -13.32 -5.97 13.62
CA ARG A 62 -13.80 -5.61 14.97
C ARG A 62 -14.48 -6.78 15.68
N GLU A 63 -15.32 -7.52 14.97
CA GLU A 63 -16.04 -8.68 15.53
C GLU A 63 -15.10 -9.84 15.90
N HIS A 64 -13.95 -9.93 15.23
CA HIS A 64 -13.01 -11.06 15.35
C HIS A 64 -11.68 -10.67 16.02
N MET A 65 -11.55 -9.44 16.53
CA MET A 65 -10.31 -8.93 17.15
C MET A 65 -9.87 -9.78 18.36
N ASP A 66 -10.84 -10.19 19.18
CA ASP A 66 -10.60 -10.94 20.41
C ASP A 66 -10.68 -12.46 20.23
N TRP A 67 -10.71 -12.96 18.99
CA TRP A 67 -10.79 -14.40 18.76
C TRP A 67 -9.50 -15.12 19.19
N PRO A 68 -9.61 -16.20 19.99
CA PRO A 68 -8.45 -16.97 20.40
C PRO A 68 -7.85 -17.71 19.20
N LYS A 69 -6.54 -17.95 19.24
CA LYS A 69 -5.81 -18.60 18.14
C LYS A 69 -6.37 -19.99 17.81
N GLU A 70 -6.88 -20.69 18.81
CA GLU A 70 -7.54 -21.99 18.70
C GLU A 70 -8.70 -21.94 17.72
N LYS A 71 -9.47 -20.84 17.76
CA LYS A 71 -10.62 -20.64 16.89
C LYS A 71 -10.18 -20.43 15.44
N TRP A 72 -9.13 -19.62 15.22
CA TRP A 72 -8.56 -19.42 13.89
C TRP A 72 -8.02 -20.71 13.26
N ARG A 73 -7.40 -21.59 14.07
CA ARG A 73 -6.87 -22.89 13.61
C ARG A 73 -7.96 -23.87 13.18
N ASN A 74 -9.17 -23.74 13.71
CA ASN A 74 -10.29 -24.62 13.41
C ASN A 74 -11.09 -24.18 12.17
N ILE A 75 -10.73 -23.07 11.52
CA ILE A 75 -11.42 -22.57 10.33
C ILE A 75 -10.76 -23.17 9.09
N LEU A 76 -11.54 -23.89 8.29
CA LEU A 76 -11.11 -24.36 6.98
C LEU A 76 -11.34 -23.26 5.94
N TRP A 77 -10.26 -22.66 5.45
CA TRP A 77 -10.29 -21.68 4.37
C TRP A 77 -10.28 -22.40 3.02
N THR A 78 -11.14 -21.95 2.10
CA THR A 78 -11.16 -22.42 0.71
C THR A 78 -11.06 -21.21 -0.20
N ASP A 79 -10.28 -21.34 -1.27
CA ASP A 79 -10.18 -20.35 -2.33
C ASP A 79 -9.98 -21.07 -3.66
N GLU A 80 -10.50 -20.49 -4.74
CA GLU A 80 -10.36 -21.01 -6.09
C GLU A 80 -9.21 -20.27 -6.78
N MET A 81 -8.09 -20.96 -6.98
CA MET A 81 -6.99 -20.42 -7.78
C MET A 81 -7.11 -20.90 -9.22
N CYS A 82 -7.11 -19.96 -10.18
CA CYS A 82 -7.01 -20.32 -11.60
C CYS A 82 -5.65 -20.99 -11.86
N PRO A 83 -5.58 -22.21 -12.42
CA PRO A 83 -4.32 -22.85 -12.78
C PRO A 83 -3.67 -22.08 -13.93
N MET A 84 -2.78 -21.16 -13.57
CA MET A 84 -1.92 -20.50 -14.54
C MET A 84 -0.92 -21.55 -15.05
N HIS A 85 -1.12 -22.04 -16.27
CA HIS A 85 -0.19 -22.93 -16.96
C HIS A 85 1.09 -22.14 -17.28
N GLY A 86 2.03 -22.06 -16.33
CA GLY A 86 3.34 -21.43 -16.53
C GLY A 86 3.99 -20.87 -15.27
N ASN A 87 5.10 -21.51 -14.87
CA ASN A 87 6.10 -21.13 -13.85
C ASN A 87 5.83 -21.48 -12.38
N LYS A 88 6.72 -22.35 -11.84
CA LYS A 88 6.67 -23.03 -10.54
C LYS A 88 7.19 -22.21 -9.33
N ASN A 89 7.20 -20.87 -9.38
CA ASN A 89 7.93 -20.05 -8.40
C ASN A 89 7.07 -19.15 -7.49
N TYR A 90 5.83 -19.53 -7.18
CA TYR A 90 4.92 -18.70 -6.39
C TYR A 90 4.78 -19.11 -4.90
N TYR A 91 5.50 -20.12 -4.43
CA TYR A 91 5.40 -20.64 -3.04
C TYR A 91 6.60 -20.25 -2.16
N LYS A 92 6.99 -18.98 -2.13
CA LYS A 92 8.01 -18.51 -1.16
C LYS A 92 7.57 -17.37 -0.24
N ASP A 93 6.38 -16.81 -0.44
CA ASP A 93 5.86 -15.71 0.40
C ASP A 93 4.58 -16.11 1.16
N SER A 94 4.54 -17.34 1.69
CA SER A 94 3.40 -17.87 2.46
C SER A 94 3.13 -17.16 3.79
N GLU A 95 3.90 -16.14 4.16
CA GLU A 95 3.63 -15.28 5.32
C GLU A 95 2.70 -14.10 5.00
N LEU A 96 2.33 -13.88 3.73
CA LEU A 96 1.45 -12.77 3.33
C LEU A 96 -0.05 -13.11 3.24
N TYR A 97 -0.44 -14.38 3.44
CA TYR A 97 -1.85 -14.78 3.53
C TYR A 97 -2.42 -14.71 4.94
N SER A 98 -1.83 -13.87 5.81
CA SER A 98 -2.49 -13.37 7.01
C SER A 98 -3.05 -11.97 6.71
N CYS A 99 -4.10 -11.91 5.90
CA CYS A 99 -4.89 -10.70 5.70
C CYS A 99 -6.36 -10.98 5.97
N PHE A 100 -6.60 -11.64 7.09
CA PHE A 100 -7.81 -11.58 7.91
C PHE A 100 -7.39 -11.61 9.38
#